data_AF-D4F828-F1
#
_entry.id   AF-D4F828-F1
#
_cell.length_a   1.000
_cell.length_b   1.000
_cell.length_c   1.000
_cell.angle_alpha   90.00
_cell.angle_beta   90.00
_cell.angle_gamma   90.00
#
_symmetry.space_group_name_H-M   'P 1'
#
loop_
_entity.id
_entity.type
_entity.pdbx_description
1 polymer ?
#
loop_
_entity_poly.entity_id
_entity_poly.type
_entity_poly.pdbx_seq_one_letter_code
_entity_poly.pdbx_strand_id
1 'polypeptide(L)'
;MRMLFTAFPQRSAGVVLLKTGKLTCRFTDGQRVMLADVPAAFHNSPAGELVSDQLIAADPVWRPFFAHERVQKAASLYMRFSDYLESFHYCQWKNVRDGYHSIELTNTESEHGGARLCWACDNAMRGTDGKLFIELCEKNRAEWVIEAARRGLKLPEGHQLTEPELCWWALIVGVADLIPSGIARRITGVEPEEITGVMSESTIVPDRPTAQGVLAAAVEAAEAVIPQEKMKPVLKLAADETPAAGFMLRPKLQRWES
;
A
#
# COMPACT_ATOMS: atom_id res chain seq x y z
N MET A 1 1.81 18.08 -0.25
CA MET A 1 0.85 18.51 -1.29
C MET A 1 1.59 18.72 -2.60
N ARG A 2 1.30 17.94 -3.63
CA ARG A 2 1.91 18.05 -4.97
C ARG A 2 0.87 18.64 -5.91
N MET A 3 1.30 19.57 -6.75
CA MET A 3 0.40 20.29 -7.66
C MET A 3 1.04 20.33 -9.04
N LEU A 4 0.21 20.13 -10.05
CA LEU A 4 0.58 20.33 -11.45
C LEU A 4 0.10 21.70 -11.88
N PHE A 5 1.04 22.55 -12.28
CA PHE A 5 0.74 23.87 -12.82
C PHE A 5 1.23 23.97 -14.25
N THR A 6 0.44 24.65 -15.07
CA THR A 6 0.91 25.08 -16.39
C THR A 6 1.77 26.32 -16.20
N ALA A 7 3.03 26.23 -16.65
CA ALA A 7 3.97 27.33 -16.59
C ALA A 7 3.87 28.21 -17.85
N PHE A 8 3.79 29.53 -17.63
CA PHE A 8 3.78 30.55 -18.67
C PHE A 8 5.04 31.42 -18.51
N PRO A 9 6.12 31.12 -19.24
CA PRO A 9 7.36 31.88 -19.13
C PRO A 9 7.24 33.22 -19.84
N GLN A 10 7.47 34.32 -19.12
CA GLN A 10 7.64 35.65 -19.70
C GLN A 10 9.13 35.97 -19.83
N ARG A 11 9.71 35.56 -20.96
CA ARG A 11 11.18 35.54 -21.17
C ARG A 11 11.83 36.92 -21.05
N SER A 12 11.18 37.97 -21.56
CA SER A 12 11.73 39.34 -21.52
C SER A 12 11.80 39.92 -20.10
N ALA A 13 10.94 39.47 -19.19
CA ALA A 13 10.92 39.92 -17.80
C ALA A 13 11.72 38.98 -16.86
N GLY A 14 12.13 37.80 -17.34
CA GLY A 14 12.78 36.79 -16.51
C GLY A 14 11.85 36.17 -15.45
N VAL A 15 10.53 36.23 -15.64
CA VAL A 15 9.54 35.73 -14.68
C VAL A 15 8.75 34.57 -15.30
N VAL A 16 8.42 33.57 -14.49
CA VAL A 16 7.52 32.47 -14.87
C VAL A 16 6.22 32.59 -14.07
N LEU A 17 5.10 32.69 -14.76
CA LEU A 17 3.77 32.72 -14.17
C LEU A 17 3.20 31.29 -14.10
N LEU A 18 2.77 30.85 -12.93
CA LEU A 18 2.12 29.57 -12.74
C LEU A 18 0.61 29.77 -12.63
N LYS A 19 -0.18 29.10 -13.49
CA LYS A 19 -1.63 29.18 -13.43
C LYS A 19 -2.18 28.28 -12.32
N THR A 20 -2.37 28.85 -11.13
CA THR A 20 -2.82 28.16 -9.91
C THR A 20 -4.35 28.08 -9.78
N GLY A 21 -5.11 28.97 -10.44
CA GLY A 21 -6.58 28.94 -10.43
C GLY A 21 -7.17 29.05 -9.01
N LYS A 22 -8.02 28.09 -8.62
CA LYS A 22 -8.62 28.04 -7.27
C LYS A 22 -7.60 27.76 -6.15
N LEU A 23 -6.40 27.27 -6.50
CA LEU A 23 -5.35 26.92 -5.55
C LEU A 23 -4.50 28.13 -5.13
N THR A 24 -4.73 29.32 -5.69
CA THR A 24 -4.01 30.54 -5.33
C THR A 24 -4.12 30.86 -3.84
N CYS A 25 -5.26 30.57 -3.21
CA CYS A 25 -5.46 30.76 -1.77
C CYS A 25 -4.56 29.89 -0.87
N ARG A 26 -3.87 28.89 -1.45
CA ARG A 26 -2.93 28.02 -0.74
C ARG A 26 -1.51 28.59 -0.70
N PHE A 27 -1.24 29.68 -1.41
CA PHE A 27 0.06 30.33 -1.44
C PHE A 27 0.06 31.59 -0.57
N THR A 28 1.16 31.82 0.15
CA THR A 28 1.39 33.05 0.93
C THR A 28 2.51 33.87 0.34
N ASP A 29 2.47 35.20 0.53
CA ASP A 29 3.54 36.08 0.10
C ASP A 29 4.88 35.67 0.74
N GLY A 30 5.93 35.57 -0.08
CA GLY A 30 7.27 35.14 0.35
C GLY A 30 7.46 33.63 0.49
N GLN A 31 6.44 32.80 0.20
CA GLN A 31 6.58 31.35 0.20
C GLN A 31 7.52 30.89 -0.92
N ARG A 32 8.53 30.08 -0.58
CA ARG A 32 9.41 29.43 -1.55
C ARG A 32 8.79 28.10 -1.98
N VAL A 33 8.70 27.89 -3.29
CA VAL A 33 8.13 26.67 -3.88
C VAL A 33 9.20 25.97 -4.71
N MET A 34 9.33 24.65 -4.55
CA MET A 34 10.22 23.83 -5.36
C MET A 34 9.48 23.41 -6.64
N LEU A 35 10.12 23.60 -7.79
CA LEU A 35 9.60 23.18 -9.10
C LEU A 35 10.36 21.94 -9.55
N ALA A 36 9.63 20.98 -10.09
CA ALA A 36 10.16 19.77 -10.69
C ALA A 36 9.41 19.50 -12.00
N ASP A 37 10.10 18.87 -12.95
CA ASP A 37 9.45 18.44 -14.19
C ASP A 37 8.35 17.41 -13.91
N VAL A 38 7.31 17.47 -14.72
CA VAL A 38 6.17 16.57 -14.60
C VAL A 38 6.60 15.16 -15.04
N PRO A 39 6.45 14.13 -14.20
CA PRO A 39 6.72 12.76 -14.60
C PRO A 39 5.87 12.35 -15.81
N ALA A 40 6.40 11.47 -16.66
CA ALA A 40 5.73 11.04 -17.91
C ALA A 40 4.28 10.56 -17.68
N ALA A 41 4.02 9.90 -16.55
CA ALA A 41 2.68 9.43 -16.18
C ALA A 41 1.63 10.54 -16.03
N PHE A 42 2.05 11.77 -15.72
CA PHE A 42 1.16 12.90 -15.46
C PHE A 42 1.09 13.89 -16.64
N HIS A 43 1.72 13.61 -17.79
CA HIS A 43 1.71 14.52 -18.95
C HIS A 43 0.30 14.81 -19.48
N ASN A 44 -0.59 13.81 -19.40
CA ASN A 44 -1.98 13.95 -19.83
C ASN A 44 -2.93 14.36 -18.69
N SER A 45 -2.41 14.56 -17.47
CA SER A 45 -3.23 14.94 -16.33
C SER A 45 -3.57 16.44 -16.38
N PRO A 46 -4.80 16.82 -15.98
CA PRO A 46 -5.16 18.23 -15.91
C PRO A 46 -4.34 18.95 -14.84
N ALA A 47 -4.08 20.25 -15.06
CA ALA A 47 -3.47 21.10 -14.06
C ALA A 47 -4.37 21.21 -12.82
N GLY A 48 -3.79 21.05 -11.64
CA GLY A 48 -4.52 21.00 -10.39
C GLY A 48 -3.72 20.34 -9.27
N GLU A 49 -4.40 20.14 -8.14
CA GLU A 49 -3.87 19.37 -7.03
C GLU A 49 -3.87 17.89 -7.42
N LEU A 50 -2.71 17.26 -7.29
CA LEU A 50 -2.61 15.82 -7.45
C LEU A 50 -3.22 15.19 -6.20
N VAL A 51 -4.51 14.89 -6.27
CA VAL A 51 -5.15 13.94 -5.36
C VAL A 51 -4.53 12.59 -5.68
N SER A 52 -3.91 11.98 -4.68
CA SER A 52 -2.86 10.98 -4.82
C SER A 52 -3.35 9.65 -5.40
N ASP A 53 -3.60 9.59 -6.71
CA ASP A 53 -3.62 8.32 -7.43
C ASP A 53 -2.17 7.81 -7.47
N GLN A 54 -1.86 6.82 -6.63
CA GLN A 54 -0.54 6.19 -6.63
C GLN A 54 -0.39 5.41 -7.93
N LEU A 55 0.65 5.73 -8.72
CA LEU A 55 0.83 5.10 -10.03
C LEU A 55 0.97 3.58 -9.95
N ILE A 56 1.59 3.08 -8.88
CA ILE A 56 1.74 1.64 -8.62
C ILE A 56 0.39 0.96 -8.41
N ALA A 57 -0.60 1.64 -7.82
CA ALA A 57 -1.94 1.08 -7.62
C ALA A 57 -2.65 0.77 -8.94
N ALA A 58 -2.32 1.51 -10.00
CA ALA A 58 -2.93 1.34 -11.32
C ALA A 58 -2.32 0.17 -12.13
N ASP A 59 -1.11 -0.29 -11.77
CA ASP A 59 -0.44 -1.36 -12.51
C ASP A 59 -1.09 -2.73 -12.21
N PRO A 60 -1.65 -3.43 -13.22
CA PRO A 60 -2.31 -4.71 -13.02
C PRO A 60 -1.38 -5.81 -12.49
N VAL A 61 -0.07 -5.71 -12.71
CA VAL A 61 0.92 -6.71 -12.26
C VAL A 61 0.94 -6.80 -10.73
N TRP A 62 0.67 -5.70 -10.03
CA TRP A 62 0.68 -5.63 -8.57
C TRP A 62 -0.64 -6.10 -7.91
N ARG A 63 -1.73 -6.30 -8.68
CA ARG A 63 -3.03 -6.68 -8.11
C ARG A 63 -2.99 -7.94 -7.24
N PRO A 64 -2.30 -9.04 -7.63
CA PRO A 64 -2.24 -10.24 -6.79
C PRO A 64 -1.52 -10.00 -5.46
N PHE A 65 -0.50 -9.13 -5.47
CA PHE A 65 0.24 -8.77 -4.25
C PHE A 65 -0.66 -8.02 -3.26
N PHE A 66 -1.38 -7.00 -3.72
CA PHE A 66 -2.31 -6.23 -2.87
C PHE A 66 -3.49 -7.07 -2.37
N ALA A 67 -3.92 -8.07 -3.14
CA ALA A 67 -5.01 -8.95 -2.76
C ALA A 67 -4.62 -9.94 -1.64
N HIS A 68 -3.33 -10.25 -1.47
CA HIS A 68 -2.91 -11.32 -0.58
C HIS A 68 -3.09 -10.97 0.91
N GLU A 69 -3.69 -11.88 1.68
CA GLU A 69 -4.03 -11.63 3.11
C GLU A 69 -2.82 -11.25 3.98
N ARG A 70 -1.66 -11.89 3.75
CA ARG A 70 -0.41 -11.55 4.47
C ARG A 70 0.00 -10.09 4.26
N VAL A 71 -0.16 -9.56 3.05
CA VAL A 71 0.14 -8.16 2.72
C VAL A 71 -0.87 -7.24 3.40
N GLN A 72 -2.15 -7.60 3.41
CA GLN A 72 -3.18 -6.83 4.12
C GLN A 72 -2.93 -6.80 5.64
N LYS A 73 -2.60 -7.95 6.24
CA LYS A 73 -2.24 -8.03 7.68
C LYS A 73 -1.00 -7.18 7.99
N ALA A 74 0.04 -7.26 7.15
CA ALA A 74 1.23 -6.42 7.23
C ALA A 74 0.90 -4.92 7.17
N ALA A 75 0.06 -4.50 6.21
CA ALA A 75 -0.37 -3.10 6.06
C ALA A 75 -1.18 -2.60 7.27
N SER A 76 -2.03 -3.46 7.84
CA SER A 76 -2.89 -3.13 8.99
C SER A 76 -2.13 -2.73 10.25
N LEU A 77 -0.86 -3.13 10.37
CA LEU A 77 0.03 -2.73 11.47
C LEU A 77 0.31 -1.22 11.46
N TYR A 78 0.32 -0.59 10.28
CA TYR A 78 0.63 0.82 10.10
C TYR A 78 -0.61 1.69 9.94
N MET A 79 -1.67 1.15 9.35
CA MET A 79 -2.93 1.86 9.13
C MET A 79 -4.05 0.84 8.93
N ARG A 80 -5.12 0.89 9.72
CA ARG A 80 -6.27 0.02 9.51
C ARG A 80 -7.01 0.42 8.23
N PHE A 81 -7.62 -0.55 7.57
CA PHE A 81 -8.36 -0.28 6.34
C PHE A 81 -9.58 0.62 6.59
N SER A 82 -10.24 0.45 7.74
CA SER A 82 -11.31 1.34 8.20
C SER A 82 -10.87 2.80 8.27
N ASP A 83 -9.70 3.06 8.86
CA ASP A 83 -9.18 4.42 9.06
C ASP A 83 -8.86 5.08 7.71
N TYR A 84 -8.40 4.30 6.74
CA TYR A 84 -8.21 4.76 5.37
C TYR A 84 -9.55 5.11 4.70
N LEU A 85 -10.58 4.28 4.82
CA LEU A 85 -11.91 4.60 4.26
C LEU A 85 -12.54 5.83 4.93
N GLU A 86 -12.31 6.02 6.23
CA GLU A 86 -12.80 7.17 6.99
C GLU A 86 -12.10 8.48 6.63
N SER A 87 -10.92 8.42 6.01
CA SER A 87 -10.25 9.61 5.47
C SER A 87 -11.04 10.28 4.34
N PHE A 88 -11.96 9.54 3.70
CA PHE A 88 -12.87 10.09 2.70
C PHE A 88 -14.14 10.65 3.35
N HIS A 89 -14.31 11.97 3.24
CA HIS A 89 -15.51 12.68 3.71
C HIS A 89 -16.61 12.81 2.65
N TYR A 90 -16.61 11.94 1.64
CA TYR A 90 -17.56 11.95 0.52
C TYR A 90 -17.81 10.53 0.01
N CYS A 91 -18.91 10.33 -0.73
CA CYS A 91 -19.20 9.07 -1.39
C CYS A 91 -18.28 8.87 -2.59
N GLN A 92 -17.54 7.75 -2.64
CA GLN A 92 -16.63 7.46 -3.74
C GLN A 92 -17.34 6.96 -5.00
N TRP A 93 -18.58 6.47 -4.88
CA TRP A 93 -19.35 5.96 -6.02
C TRP A 93 -19.90 7.08 -6.89
N LYS A 94 -19.40 7.21 -8.13
CA LYS A 94 -19.81 8.28 -9.06
C LYS A 94 -20.96 7.89 -9.99
N ASN A 95 -21.24 6.60 -10.14
CA ASN A 95 -22.18 6.08 -11.14
C ASN A 95 -23.60 5.93 -10.58
N VAL A 96 -24.13 6.99 -9.95
CA VAL A 96 -25.51 7.03 -9.45
C VAL A 96 -26.43 7.54 -10.57
N ARG A 97 -27.49 6.79 -10.90
CA ARG A 97 -28.43 7.15 -11.99
C ARG A 97 -29.09 8.52 -11.79
N ASP A 98 -29.47 8.83 -10.55
CA ASP A 98 -30.21 10.06 -10.22
C ASP A 98 -29.30 11.15 -9.60
N GLY A 99 -27.99 10.90 -9.51
CA GLY A 99 -27.02 11.81 -8.88
C GLY A 99 -27.22 12.07 -7.38
N TYR A 100 -28.18 11.39 -6.74
CA TYR A 100 -28.51 11.58 -5.34
C TYR A 100 -27.51 10.88 -4.41
N HIS A 101 -26.98 11.63 -3.44
CA HIS A 101 -26.15 11.11 -2.36
C HIS A 101 -26.71 11.51 -1.00
N SER A 102 -26.88 10.55 -0.10
CA SER A 102 -27.18 10.82 1.30
C SER A 102 -25.97 11.41 2.03
N ILE A 103 -26.23 12.15 3.11
CA ILE A 103 -25.18 12.76 3.95
C ILE A 103 -24.46 11.68 4.78
N GLU A 104 -25.20 10.65 5.21
CA GLU A 104 -24.66 9.55 5.99
C GLU A 104 -23.74 8.67 5.14
N LEU A 105 -22.52 8.47 5.63
CA LEU A 105 -21.47 7.68 4.99
C LEU A 105 -21.23 6.37 5.75
N THR A 106 -21.14 5.27 5.02
CA THR A 106 -20.88 3.91 5.50
C THR A 106 -19.61 3.35 4.86
N ASN A 107 -18.93 2.48 5.60
CA ASN A 107 -17.82 1.68 5.06
C ASN A 107 -18.40 0.38 4.53
N THR A 108 -18.32 0.18 3.21
CA THR A 108 -18.81 -1.04 2.57
C THR A 108 -17.61 -1.94 2.31
N GLU A 109 -17.62 -3.12 2.92
CA GLU A 109 -16.59 -4.14 2.76
C GLU A 109 -17.05 -5.22 1.78
N SER A 110 -16.11 -5.74 1.01
CA SER A 110 -16.29 -6.77 -0.02
C SER A 110 -15.08 -7.71 -0.01
N GLU A 111 -15.17 -8.85 -0.68
CA GLU A 111 -14.03 -9.76 -0.83
C GLU A 111 -12.81 -9.08 -1.51
N HIS A 112 -13.07 -8.12 -2.39
CA HIS A 112 -12.05 -7.42 -3.16
C HIS A 112 -11.46 -6.17 -2.47
N GLY A 113 -11.88 -5.89 -1.23
CA GLY A 113 -11.50 -4.67 -0.49
C GLY A 113 -12.73 -3.94 0.02
N GLY A 114 -12.78 -2.63 -0.12
CA GLY A 114 -13.93 -1.85 0.33
C GLY A 114 -13.92 -0.42 -0.14
N ALA A 115 -15.03 0.28 0.08
CA ALA A 115 -15.22 1.66 -0.34
C ALA A 115 -16.04 2.46 0.67
N ARG A 116 -15.82 3.77 0.69
CA ARG A 116 -16.62 4.73 1.44
C ARG A 116 -17.80 5.16 0.59
N LEU A 117 -18.99 4.70 0.95
CA LEU A 117 -20.22 4.98 0.23
C LEU A 117 -21.17 5.81 1.09
N CYS A 118 -22.10 6.52 0.49
CA CYS A 118 -23.25 7.04 1.24
C CYS A 118 -24.28 5.94 1.45
N TRP A 119 -25.08 6.03 2.51
CA TRP A 119 -26.12 5.05 2.85
C TRP A 119 -26.99 4.62 1.65
N ALA A 120 -27.39 5.57 0.80
CA ALA A 120 -28.17 5.27 -0.41
C ALA A 120 -27.39 4.45 -1.45
N CYS A 121 -26.12 4.79 -1.69
CA CYS A 121 -25.26 4.05 -2.63
C CYS A 121 -24.89 2.68 -2.07
N ASP A 122 -24.57 2.59 -0.79
CA ASP A 122 -24.27 1.34 -0.11
C ASP A 122 -25.43 0.35 -0.26
N ASN A 123 -26.67 0.78 0.04
CA ASN A 123 -27.85 -0.05 -0.14
C ASN A 123 -28.12 -0.46 -1.60
N ALA A 124 -27.83 0.42 -2.56
CA ALA A 124 -27.96 0.09 -3.97
C ALA A 124 -26.91 -0.94 -4.45
N MET A 125 -25.73 -0.95 -3.81
CA MET A 125 -24.62 -1.83 -4.17
C MET A 125 -24.60 -3.15 -3.40
N ARG A 126 -25.35 -3.26 -2.29
CA ARG A 126 -25.47 -4.49 -1.49
C ARG A 126 -25.90 -5.68 -2.35
N GLY A 127 -25.05 -6.70 -2.41
CA GLY A 127 -25.33 -7.94 -3.16
C GLY A 127 -25.21 -7.80 -4.67
N THR A 128 -24.62 -6.71 -5.19
CA THR A 128 -24.30 -6.58 -6.61
C THR A 128 -22.82 -6.77 -6.87
N ASP A 129 -22.48 -7.76 -7.71
CA ASP A 129 -21.12 -8.02 -8.20
C ASP A 129 -20.80 -7.12 -9.41
N GLY A 130 -21.05 -5.82 -9.27
CA GLY A 130 -20.79 -4.86 -10.32
C GLY A 130 -19.29 -4.74 -10.58
N LYS A 131 -18.83 -5.00 -11.82
CA LYS A 131 -17.41 -4.87 -12.20
C LYS A 131 -16.78 -3.55 -11.76
N LEU A 132 -17.50 -2.44 -11.96
CA LEU A 132 -17.04 -1.10 -11.59
C LEU A 132 -16.88 -0.91 -10.07
N PHE A 133 -17.66 -1.62 -9.26
CA PHE A 133 -17.55 -1.58 -7.81
C PHE A 133 -16.39 -2.44 -7.32
N ILE A 134 -16.20 -3.61 -7.91
CA ILE A 134 -15.03 -4.44 -7.68
C ILE A 134 -13.76 -3.65 -7.99
N GLU A 135 -13.69 -2.98 -9.15
CA GLU A 135 -12.55 -2.14 -9.53
C GLU A 135 -12.29 -1.00 -8.53
N LEU A 136 -13.34 -0.37 -8.00
CA LEU A 136 -13.22 0.65 -6.96
C LEU A 136 -12.64 0.07 -5.65
N CYS A 137 -13.15 -1.08 -5.21
CA CYS A 137 -12.67 -1.77 -4.01
C CYS A 137 -11.21 -2.21 -4.16
N GLU A 138 -10.84 -2.78 -5.32
CA GLU A 138 -9.47 -3.20 -5.62
C GLU A 138 -8.51 -2.00 -5.63
N LYS A 139 -8.93 -0.88 -6.22
CA LYS A 139 -8.16 0.37 -6.22
C LYS A 139 -7.92 0.88 -4.80
N ASN A 140 -8.98 0.98 -3.99
CA ASN A 140 -8.88 1.43 -2.60
C ASN A 140 -7.97 0.51 -1.77
N ARG A 141 -8.04 -0.81 -1.96
CA ARG A 141 -7.16 -1.77 -1.29
C ARG A 141 -5.69 -1.53 -1.67
N ALA A 142 -5.40 -1.34 -2.96
CA ALA A 142 -4.04 -1.07 -3.42
C ALA A 142 -3.49 0.24 -2.85
N GLU A 143 -4.26 1.33 -2.91
CA GLU A 143 -3.87 2.63 -2.36
C GLU A 143 -3.69 2.59 -0.85
N TRP A 144 -4.54 1.86 -0.14
CA TRP A 144 -4.41 1.64 1.30
C TRP A 144 -3.08 0.97 1.66
N VAL A 145 -2.73 -0.13 0.97
CA VAL A 145 -1.45 -0.83 1.20
C VAL A 145 -0.27 0.10 0.91
N ILE A 146 -0.34 0.89 -0.17
CA ILE A 146 0.73 1.84 -0.51
C ILE A 146 0.87 2.94 0.55
N GLU A 147 -0.23 3.48 1.06
CA GLU A 147 -0.21 4.48 2.12
C GLU A 147 0.30 3.88 3.44
N ALA A 148 -0.04 2.63 3.74
CA ALA A 148 0.52 1.89 4.88
C ALA A 148 2.03 1.67 4.73
N ALA A 149 2.49 1.30 3.53
CA ALA A 149 3.91 1.15 3.21
C ALA A 149 4.66 2.48 3.34
N ARG A 150 4.10 3.57 2.83
CA ARG A 150 4.62 4.93 2.98
C ARG A 150 4.82 5.31 4.45
N ARG A 151 3.81 5.03 5.30
CA ARG A 151 3.88 5.25 6.74
C ARG A 151 4.93 4.37 7.40
N GLY A 152 5.01 3.09 7.04
CA GLY A 152 6.01 2.15 7.55
C GLY A 152 7.44 2.56 7.23
N LEU A 153 7.67 3.11 6.04
CA LEU A 153 8.96 3.67 5.61
C LEU A 153 9.21 5.10 6.11
N LYS A 154 8.27 5.70 6.85
CA LYS A 154 8.35 7.09 7.36
C LYS A 154 8.56 8.13 6.26
N LEU A 155 8.00 7.88 5.07
CA LEU A 155 8.07 8.79 3.93
C LEU A 155 7.04 9.92 4.09
N PRO A 156 7.31 11.12 3.53
CA PRO A 156 6.45 12.29 3.71
C PRO A 156 5.06 12.12 3.07
N GLU A 157 4.10 12.91 3.54
CA GLU A 157 2.73 12.83 3.05
C GLU A 157 2.60 13.20 1.56
N GLY A 158 1.95 12.32 0.80
CA GLY A 158 1.79 12.47 -0.66
C GLY A 158 3.03 12.09 -1.48
N HIS A 159 3.99 11.38 -0.88
CA HIS A 159 5.08 10.72 -1.62
C HIS A 159 4.52 9.69 -2.61
N GLN A 160 5.01 9.68 -3.84
CA GLN A 160 4.66 8.67 -4.82
C GLN A 160 5.62 7.50 -4.63
N LEU A 161 5.09 6.38 -4.17
CA LEU A 161 5.91 5.22 -3.87
C LEU A 161 6.48 4.66 -5.18
N THR A 162 7.76 4.27 -5.15
CA THR A 162 8.45 3.61 -6.27
C THR A 162 8.46 2.08 -6.07
N GLU A 163 8.63 1.31 -7.15
CA GLU A 163 8.66 -0.16 -7.04
C GLU A 163 9.75 -0.67 -6.08
N PRO A 164 10.99 -0.11 -6.09
CA PRO A 164 12.02 -0.51 -5.14
C PRO A 164 11.65 -0.19 -3.69
N GLU A 165 10.99 0.95 -3.42
CA GLU A 165 10.53 1.31 -2.07
C GLU A 165 9.45 0.33 -1.58
N LEU A 166 8.49 -0.04 -2.44
CA LEU A 166 7.48 -1.03 -2.07
C LEU A 166 8.09 -2.42 -1.81
N CYS A 167 9.09 -2.82 -2.61
CA CYS A 167 9.82 -4.07 -2.39
C CYS A 167 10.65 -4.05 -1.11
N TRP A 168 11.26 -2.91 -0.77
CA TRP A 168 11.97 -2.72 0.49
C TRP A 168 11.02 -2.82 1.68
N TRP A 169 9.85 -2.19 1.61
CA TRP A 169 8.80 -2.38 2.62
C TRP A 169 8.37 -3.85 2.73
N ALA A 170 8.16 -4.53 1.60
CA ALA A 170 7.79 -5.94 1.57
C ALA A 170 8.85 -6.84 2.23
N LEU A 171 10.13 -6.51 2.06
CA LEU A 171 11.25 -7.19 2.71
C LEU A 171 11.26 -6.96 4.22
N ILE A 172 11.08 -5.71 4.67
CA ILE A 172 11.03 -5.38 6.10
C ILE A 172 9.90 -6.13 6.83
N VAL A 173 8.74 -6.27 6.18
CA VAL A 173 7.57 -6.91 6.79
C VAL A 173 7.48 -8.43 6.50
N GLY A 174 8.47 -9.01 5.80
CA GLY A 174 8.53 -10.45 5.54
C GLY A 174 7.44 -10.96 4.58
N VAL A 175 7.12 -10.16 3.56
CA VAL A 175 6.16 -10.48 2.47
C VAL A 175 6.79 -10.37 1.08
N ALA A 176 8.12 -10.32 1.00
CA ALA A 176 8.85 -10.22 -0.26
C ALA A 176 8.69 -11.45 -1.18
N ASP A 177 8.39 -12.62 -0.62
CA ASP A 177 8.09 -13.84 -1.37
C ASP A 177 6.82 -13.74 -2.24
N LEU A 178 5.94 -12.79 -1.92
CA LEU A 178 4.69 -12.53 -2.65
C LEU A 178 4.87 -11.55 -3.82
N ILE A 179 6.07 -11.02 -4.02
CA ILE A 179 6.35 -10.07 -5.11
C ILE A 179 6.12 -10.79 -6.47
N PRO A 180 5.26 -10.26 -7.35
CA PRO A 180 4.96 -10.90 -8.62
C PRO A 180 6.20 -11.02 -9.50
N SER A 181 6.25 -12.10 -10.30
CA SER A 181 7.36 -12.42 -11.21
C SER A 181 7.72 -11.26 -12.16
N GLY A 182 6.71 -10.56 -12.68
CA GLY A 182 6.91 -9.42 -13.58
C GLY A 182 7.66 -8.27 -12.91
N ILE A 183 7.33 -7.98 -11.64
CA ILE A 183 8.02 -6.96 -10.83
C ILE A 183 9.43 -7.41 -10.52
N ALA A 184 9.59 -8.66 -10.10
CA ALA A 184 10.88 -9.24 -9.80
C ALA A 184 11.86 -9.06 -10.96
N ARG A 185 11.40 -9.27 -12.19
CA ARG A 185 12.20 -9.06 -13.40
C ARG A 185 12.55 -7.58 -13.62
N ARG A 186 11.59 -6.66 -13.47
CA ARG A 186 11.83 -5.22 -13.62
C ARG A 186 12.90 -4.71 -12.65
N ILE A 187 12.94 -5.25 -11.44
CA ILE A 187 13.87 -4.83 -10.39
C ILE A 187 15.24 -5.51 -10.53
N THR A 188 15.25 -6.82 -10.80
CA THR A 188 16.50 -7.60 -10.89
C THR A 188 17.18 -7.47 -12.26
N GLY A 189 16.47 -7.01 -13.28
CA GLY A 189 16.95 -6.97 -14.67
C GLY A 189 17.10 -8.36 -15.32
N VAL A 190 16.59 -9.42 -14.68
CA VAL A 190 16.65 -10.78 -15.21
C VAL A 190 15.57 -10.95 -16.27
N GLU A 191 15.98 -11.11 -17.52
CA GLU A 191 15.07 -11.36 -18.64
C GLU A 191 14.38 -12.73 -18.54
N PRO A 192 13.12 -12.86 -18.99
CA PRO A 192 12.42 -14.13 -19.04
C PRO A 192 13.18 -15.15 -19.91
N GLU A 193 13.04 -16.43 -19.57
CA GLU A 193 13.30 -17.47 -20.56
C GLU A 193 12.18 -17.43 -21.61
N GLU A 194 12.53 -17.11 -22.84
CA GLU A 194 11.65 -17.34 -23.99
C GLU A 194 11.57 -18.84 -24.22
N ILE A 195 10.60 -19.49 -23.59
CA ILE A 195 10.29 -20.90 -23.84
C ILE A 195 9.67 -20.98 -25.23
N THR A 196 10.51 -21.14 -26.24
CA THR A 196 10.10 -21.35 -27.62
C THR A 196 9.84 -22.84 -27.83
N GLY A 197 8.61 -23.28 -27.58
CA GLY A 197 8.12 -24.62 -27.95
C GLY A 197 9.13 -25.76 -27.78
N VAL A 198 9.57 -26.35 -28.90
CA VAL A 198 10.56 -27.43 -28.92
C VAL A 198 11.97 -26.87 -28.74
N MET A 199 12.51 -27.00 -27.54
CA MET A 199 13.91 -26.68 -27.23
C MET A 199 14.73 -27.96 -27.04
N SER A 200 16.02 -27.91 -27.40
CA SER A 200 16.95 -29.00 -27.09
C SER A 200 17.23 -29.01 -25.58
N GLU A 201 17.27 -30.19 -24.96
CA GLU A 201 17.64 -30.33 -23.53
C GLU A 201 19.01 -29.71 -23.23
N SER A 202 19.93 -29.70 -24.20
CA SER A 202 21.25 -29.07 -24.07
C SER A 202 21.23 -27.53 -23.99
N THR A 203 20.10 -26.89 -24.28
CA THR A 203 19.92 -25.43 -24.17
C THR A 203 19.38 -25.03 -22.79
N ILE A 204 18.90 -25.98 -22.00
CA ILE A 204 18.43 -25.75 -20.63
C ILE A 204 19.67 -25.58 -19.74
N VAL A 205 19.84 -24.39 -19.16
CA VAL A 205 20.90 -24.11 -18.19
C VAL A 205 20.32 -24.30 -16.79
N PRO A 206 20.66 -25.38 -16.05
CA PRO A 206 20.01 -25.71 -14.78
C PRO A 206 20.18 -24.64 -13.70
N ASP A 207 21.34 -23.96 -13.68
CA ASP A 207 21.71 -22.97 -12.66
C ASP A 207 21.41 -21.52 -13.06
N ARG A 208 20.52 -21.28 -14.03
CA ARG A 208 20.17 -19.91 -14.40
C ARG A 208 19.37 -19.25 -13.26
N PRO A 209 19.84 -18.12 -12.70
CA PRO A 209 19.11 -17.46 -11.63
C PRO A 209 17.77 -16.91 -12.16
N THR A 210 16.67 -17.39 -11.62
CA THR A 210 15.33 -16.81 -11.89
C THR A 210 15.19 -15.49 -11.13
N ALA A 211 14.45 -14.52 -11.66
CA ALA A 211 14.20 -13.24 -10.98
C ALA A 211 13.70 -13.42 -9.53
N GLN A 212 12.79 -14.37 -9.28
CA GLN A 212 12.35 -14.74 -7.94
C GLN A 212 13.42 -15.44 -7.11
N GLY A 213 14.29 -16.25 -7.74
CA GLY A 213 15.43 -16.86 -7.05
C GLY A 213 16.43 -15.82 -6.57
N VAL A 214 16.69 -14.78 -7.37
CA VAL A 214 17.55 -13.65 -6.99
C VAL A 214 16.92 -12.85 -5.83
N LEU A 215 15.62 -12.57 -5.90
CA LEU A 215 14.90 -11.94 -4.80
C LEU A 215 14.91 -12.80 -3.54
N ALA A 216 14.65 -14.09 -3.64
CA ALA A 216 14.67 -15.01 -2.51
C ALA A 216 16.06 -15.08 -1.87
N ALA A 217 17.12 -15.17 -2.67
CA ALA A 217 18.49 -15.11 -2.16
C ALA A 217 18.81 -13.77 -1.47
N ALA A 218 18.30 -12.66 -1.99
CA ALA A 218 18.44 -11.35 -1.35
C ALA A 218 17.65 -11.25 -0.03
N VAL A 219 16.48 -11.88 0.04
CA VAL A 219 15.68 -11.98 1.27
C VAL A 219 16.41 -12.83 2.31
N GLU A 220 16.90 -14.02 1.94
CA GLU A 220 17.70 -14.88 2.82
C GLU A 220 18.96 -14.17 3.33
N ALA A 221 19.65 -13.43 2.47
CA ALA A 221 20.79 -12.61 2.86
C ALA A 221 20.40 -11.50 3.84
N ALA A 222 19.25 -10.86 3.63
CA ALA A 222 18.74 -9.82 4.54
C ALA A 222 18.28 -10.42 5.89
N GLU A 223 17.62 -11.57 5.88
CA GLU A 223 17.20 -12.30 7.08
C GLU A 223 18.38 -12.85 7.87
N ALA A 224 19.49 -13.20 7.21
CA ALA A 224 20.74 -13.57 7.89
C ALA A 224 21.40 -12.39 8.63
N VAL A 225 21.16 -11.15 8.15
CA VAL A 225 21.73 -9.92 8.72
C VAL A 225 20.81 -9.31 9.79
N ILE A 226 19.49 -9.41 9.62
CA ILE A 226 18.51 -8.97 10.61
C ILE A 226 18.41 -10.08 11.67
N PRO A 227 18.91 -9.89 12.90
CA PRO A 227 18.72 -10.88 13.94
C PRO A 227 17.22 -11.03 14.14
N GLN A 228 16.64 -12.14 13.67
CA GLN A 228 15.35 -12.55 14.18
C GLN A 228 15.62 -12.88 15.65
N GLU A 229 15.42 -11.88 16.52
CA GLU A 229 15.05 -12.12 17.89
C GLU A 229 13.74 -12.91 17.81
N LYS A 230 13.87 -14.23 17.57
CA LYS A 230 12.92 -15.23 18.00
C LYS A 230 12.76 -14.91 19.47
N MET A 231 11.73 -14.12 19.80
CA MET A 231 11.36 -13.82 21.16
C MET A 231 11.27 -15.18 21.82
N LYS A 232 12.30 -15.53 22.60
CA LYS A 232 12.23 -16.67 23.50
C LYS A 232 10.91 -16.43 24.22
N PRO A 233 9.95 -17.36 24.21
CA PRO A 233 8.72 -17.15 24.95
C PRO A 233 9.14 -16.93 26.41
N VAL A 234 9.15 -15.67 26.87
CA VAL A 234 9.70 -15.27 28.17
C VAL A 234 8.82 -15.78 29.31
N LEU A 235 7.64 -16.33 29.02
CA LEU A 235 6.75 -16.89 30.01
C LEU A 235 6.27 -18.26 29.54
N LYS A 236 6.95 -19.32 30.01
CA LYS A 236 6.27 -20.60 30.24
C LYS A 236 5.28 -20.34 31.37
N LEU A 237 4.02 -20.08 31.03
CA LEU A 237 2.94 -20.16 32.01
C LEU A 237 2.86 -21.64 32.44
N ALA A 238 3.57 -21.97 33.51
CA ALA A 238 3.38 -23.24 34.19
C ALA A 238 2.00 -23.18 34.85
N ALA A 239 1.01 -23.81 34.22
CA ALA A 239 -0.27 -24.06 34.87
C ALA A 239 -0.01 -25.11 35.96
N ASP A 240 -0.04 -24.69 37.22
CA ASP A 240 -0.09 -25.63 38.34
C ASP A 240 -1.40 -26.43 38.24
N GLU A 241 -1.29 -27.74 38.02
CA GLU A 241 -2.45 -28.64 37.94
C GLU A 241 -3.21 -28.76 39.28
N THR A 242 -2.64 -28.26 40.38
CA THR A 242 -3.24 -28.25 41.72
C THR A 242 -3.10 -26.89 42.41
N PRO A 243 -3.81 -25.84 41.95
CA PRO A 243 -3.73 -24.54 42.60
C PRO A 243 -4.28 -24.64 44.03
N ALA A 244 -3.50 -24.24 45.03
CA ALA A 244 -3.91 -24.28 46.44
C ALA A 244 -5.23 -23.51 46.70
N ALA A 245 -5.53 -22.51 45.86
CA ALA A 245 -6.80 -21.78 45.86
C ALA A 245 -8.02 -22.65 45.51
N GLY A 246 -7.84 -23.70 44.71
CA GLY A 246 -8.90 -24.69 44.40
C GLY A 246 -9.25 -25.59 45.59
N PHE A 247 -8.37 -25.71 46.57
CA PHE A 247 -8.56 -26.55 47.77
C PHE A 247 -9.03 -25.76 49.00
N MET A 248 -9.37 -24.47 48.87
CA MET A 248 -9.76 -23.57 49.97
C MET A 248 -8.76 -23.57 51.15
N LEU A 249 -7.48 -23.83 50.88
CA LEU A 249 -6.40 -23.76 51.87
C LEU A 249 -5.93 -22.31 52.00
N ARG A 250 -5.74 -21.84 53.25
CA ARG A 250 -5.20 -20.49 53.50
C ARG A 250 -3.79 -20.39 52.87
N PRO A 251 -3.54 -19.43 51.96
CA PRO A 251 -2.22 -19.25 51.37
C PRO A 251 -1.21 -18.94 52.48
N LYS A 252 -0.10 -19.67 52.53
CA LYS A 252 1.00 -19.33 53.44
C LYS A 252 1.67 -18.07 52.94
N LEU A 253 1.86 -17.10 53.83
CA LEU A 253 2.56 -15.84 53.54
C LEU A 253 3.98 -16.16 53.06
N GLN A 254 4.29 -15.84 51.80
CA GLN A 254 5.65 -15.92 51.28
C GLN A 254 6.37 -14.60 51.55
N ARG A 255 7.60 -14.71 52.05
CA ARG A 255 8.49 -13.57 52.25
C ARG A 255 9.09 -13.19 50.90
N TRP A 256 8.96 -11.92 50.54
CA TRP A 256 9.60 -11.38 49.34
C TRP A 256 11.10 -11.25 49.60
N GLU A 257 11.90 -11.94 48.80
CA GLU A 257 13.33 -11.68 48.69
C GLU A 257 13.53 -10.85 47.41
N SER A 258 14.24 -9.73 47.56
CA SER A 258 14.54 -8.74 46.53
C SER A 258 15.52 -9.25 45.49
#